data_AF-A0A8H2NQW5-F1
#
_entry.id   AF-A0A8H2NQW5-F1
#
_cell.length_a   1.000
_cell.length_b   1.000
_cell.length_c   1.000
_cell.angle_alpha   90.00
_cell.angle_beta   90.00
_cell.angle_gamma   90.00
#
_symmetry.space_group_name_H-M   'P 1'
#
loop_
_entity.id
_entity.type
_entity.pdbx_description
1 polymer ?
#
loop_
_entity_poly.entity_id
_entity_poly.type
_entity_poly.pdbx_seq_one_letter_code
_entity_poly.pdbx_strand_id
1 'polypeptide(L)'
;MDIKQLWTNVLDLWGALDQHPLVHSSLSLLLLLAIALFLGRVARYLILHAAKMLGRQPALHWVNDFLQNKVFHRLAQITPSLVLQFGLNLVPDLSKTSLNFLGNVALSFTFLFLLLAVSALLNALLDIYARTEHARTRSIKGYVQLAKMVLYVFGAIIIVATLIDRSPLLLLSGLGAMSAVILLVYKDTLLSFVASVQLTSNDMLRVGDWIEMPQVGADGDVVDITLHTVKVQNHP
;
A
#
# COMPACT_ATOMS: atom_id res chain seq x y z
N MET A 1 -9.49 -35.52 -39.82
CA MET A 1 -9.61 -35.61 -38.36
C MET A 1 -10.68 -34.61 -37.96
N ASP A 2 -11.90 -35.12 -37.80
CA ASP A 2 -13.12 -34.31 -37.82
C ASP A 2 -13.27 -33.48 -36.54
N ILE A 3 -13.20 -32.16 -36.71
CA ILE A 3 -13.42 -31.16 -35.65
C ILE A 3 -14.76 -31.42 -34.94
N LYS A 4 -15.80 -31.84 -35.69
CA LYS A 4 -17.11 -32.22 -35.13
C LYS A 4 -17.06 -33.43 -34.20
N GLN A 5 -16.15 -34.36 -34.47
CA GLN A 5 -15.96 -35.58 -33.66
C GLN A 5 -15.20 -35.27 -32.37
N LEU A 6 -14.25 -34.32 -32.42
CA LEU A 6 -13.62 -33.77 -31.22
C LEU A 6 -14.62 -33.01 -30.34
N TRP A 7 -15.51 -32.20 -30.95
CA TRP A 7 -16.56 -31.48 -30.21
C TRP A 7 -17.54 -32.42 -29.50
N THR A 8 -17.98 -33.48 -30.18
CA THR A 8 -18.90 -34.47 -29.60
C THR A 8 -18.24 -35.29 -28.50
N ASN A 9 -16.99 -35.72 -28.67
CA ASN A 9 -16.25 -36.40 -27.61
C ASN A 9 -15.99 -35.50 -26.39
N VAL A 10 -15.81 -34.18 -26.60
CA VAL A 10 -15.70 -33.21 -25.51
C VAL A 10 -17.03 -33.04 -24.78
N LEU A 11 -18.16 -33.03 -25.50
CA LEU A 11 -19.50 -32.97 -24.91
C LEU A 11 -19.86 -34.26 -24.14
N ASP A 12 -19.51 -35.43 -24.66
CA ASP A 12 -19.76 -36.72 -23.99
C ASP A 12 -18.88 -36.91 -22.75
N LEU A 13 -17.63 -36.43 -22.78
CA LEU A 13 -16.78 -36.35 -21.59
C LEU A 13 -17.35 -35.37 -20.55
N TRP A 14 -17.96 -34.27 -21.00
CA TRP A 14 -18.65 -33.31 -20.13
C TRP A 14 -19.87 -33.95 -19.44
N GLY A 15 -20.68 -34.72 -20.18
CA GLY A 15 -21.83 -35.47 -19.66
C GLY A 15 -21.45 -36.66 -18.76
N ALA A 16 -20.26 -37.24 -18.94
CA ALA A 16 -19.74 -38.28 -18.06
C ALA A 16 -19.21 -37.72 -16.72
N LEU A 17 -18.76 -36.46 -16.68
CA LEU A 17 -18.35 -35.78 -15.45
C LEU A 17 -19.52 -35.36 -14.54
N ASP A 18 -20.73 -35.25 -15.09
CA ASP A 18 -21.98 -34.96 -14.36
C ASP A 18 -22.30 -36.05 -13.31
N GLN A 19 -21.71 -37.25 -13.44
CA GLN A 19 -21.90 -38.36 -12.49
C GLN A 19 -21.09 -38.20 -11.19
N HIS A 20 -20.13 -37.25 -11.15
CA HIS A 20 -19.33 -36.93 -9.96
C HIS A 20 -19.25 -35.41 -9.74
N PRO A 21 -20.20 -34.80 -9.00
CA PRO A 21 -20.28 -33.34 -8.83
C PRO A 21 -18.97 -32.72 -8.29
N LEU A 22 -18.22 -33.43 -7.43
CA LEU A 22 -16.93 -32.97 -6.93
C LEU A 22 -15.82 -32.91 -8.00
N VAL A 23 -15.84 -33.83 -8.98
CA VAL A 23 -14.86 -33.87 -10.07
C VAL A 23 -15.20 -32.80 -11.10
N HIS A 24 -16.49 -32.58 -11.38
CA HIS A 24 -16.97 -31.53 -12.26
C HIS A 24 -16.65 -30.13 -11.73
N SER A 25 -16.91 -29.85 -10.45
CA SER A 25 -16.55 -28.56 -9.82
C SER A 25 -15.04 -28.34 -9.75
N SER A 26 -14.26 -29.40 -9.51
CA SER A 26 -12.78 -29.29 -9.47
C SER A 26 -12.19 -29.04 -10.85
N LEU A 27 -12.71 -29.70 -11.89
CA LEU A 27 -12.25 -29.52 -13.26
C LEU A 27 -12.62 -28.13 -13.80
N SER A 28 -13.83 -27.66 -13.52
CA SER A 28 -14.29 -26.32 -13.91
C SER A 28 -13.54 -25.21 -13.17
N LEU A 29 -13.21 -25.39 -11.88
CA LEU A 29 -12.31 -24.49 -11.14
C LEU A 29 -10.90 -24.44 -11.75
N LEU A 30 -10.33 -25.60 -12.10
CA LEU A 30 -9.01 -25.68 -12.75
C LEU A 30 -9.02 -25.01 -14.12
N LEU A 31 -10.06 -25.25 -14.91
CA LEU A 31 -10.25 -24.64 -16.22
C LEU A 31 -10.36 -23.12 -16.09
N LEU A 32 -11.18 -22.65 -15.15
CA LEU A 32 -11.34 -21.23 -14.86
C LEU A 32 -10.03 -20.59 -14.42
N LEU A 33 -9.27 -21.25 -13.55
CA LEU A 33 -7.95 -20.76 -13.11
C LEU A 33 -6.97 -20.69 -14.29
N ALA A 34 -6.96 -21.70 -15.17
CA ALA A 34 -6.15 -21.69 -16.39
C ALA A 34 -6.56 -20.54 -17.33
N ILE A 35 -7.86 -20.31 -17.52
CA ILE A 35 -8.42 -19.20 -18.31
C ILE A 35 -8.04 -17.86 -17.68
N ALA A 36 -8.18 -17.70 -16.37
CA ALA A 36 -7.82 -16.48 -15.64
C ALA A 36 -6.33 -16.16 -15.78
N LEU A 37 -5.46 -17.16 -15.67
CA LEU A 37 -4.02 -16.99 -15.88
C LEU A 37 -3.69 -16.66 -17.34
N PHE A 38 -4.36 -17.29 -18.29
CA PHE A 38 -4.18 -17.03 -19.72
C PHE A 38 -4.61 -15.60 -20.09
N LEU A 39 -5.84 -15.21 -19.75
CA LEU A 39 -6.34 -13.84 -19.94
C LEU A 39 -5.48 -12.82 -19.20
N GLY A 40 -5.01 -13.15 -18.00
CA GLY A 40 -4.09 -12.30 -17.25
C GLY A 40 -2.76 -12.08 -17.99
N ARG A 41 -2.17 -13.12 -18.59
CA ARG A 41 -0.96 -12.98 -19.41
C ARG A 41 -1.22 -12.20 -20.69
N VAL A 42 -2.34 -12.43 -21.35
CA VAL A 42 -2.74 -11.70 -22.56
C VAL A 42 -2.96 -10.22 -22.23
N ALA A 43 -3.69 -9.91 -21.17
CA ALA A 43 -3.91 -8.54 -20.70
C ALA A 43 -2.60 -7.85 -20.35
N ARG A 44 -1.68 -8.54 -19.64
CA ARG A 44 -0.34 -8.01 -19.37
C ARG A 44 0.42 -7.69 -20.66
N TYR A 45 0.37 -8.60 -21.64
CA TYR A 45 1.02 -8.38 -22.92
C TYR A 45 0.42 -7.17 -23.65
N LEU A 46 -0.90 -7.10 -23.77
CA LEU A 46 -1.62 -6.00 -24.44
C LEU A 46 -1.38 -4.65 -23.75
N ILE A 47 -1.55 -4.58 -22.43
CA ILE A 47 -1.39 -3.34 -21.65
C ILE A 47 0.05 -2.82 -21.77
N LEU A 48 1.06 -3.70 -21.60
CA LEU A 48 2.46 -3.28 -21.70
C LEU A 48 2.86 -2.93 -23.14
N HIS A 49 2.32 -3.63 -24.13
CA HIS A 49 2.56 -3.32 -25.54
C HIS A 49 1.95 -1.97 -25.93
N ALA A 50 0.69 -1.72 -25.56
CA ALA A 50 0.01 -0.45 -25.77
C ALA A 50 0.74 0.70 -25.05
N ALA A 51 1.11 0.51 -23.78
CA ALA A 51 1.85 1.53 -23.02
C ALA A 51 3.22 1.85 -23.64
N LYS A 52 3.95 0.83 -24.13
CA LYS A 52 5.21 1.05 -24.87
C LYS A 52 5.00 1.78 -26.19
N MET A 53 3.92 1.48 -26.90
CA MET A 53 3.59 2.15 -28.17
C MET A 53 3.24 3.63 -27.93
N LEU A 54 2.41 3.91 -26.92
CA LEU A 54 2.04 5.27 -26.50
C LEU A 54 3.26 6.06 -25.99
N GLY A 55 4.14 5.43 -25.22
CA GLY A 55 5.35 6.06 -24.68
C GLY A 55 6.41 6.43 -25.73
N ARG A 56 6.27 6.00 -27.00
CA ARG A 56 7.11 6.46 -28.12
C ARG A 56 6.74 7.87 -28.60
N GLN A 57 5.55 8.36 -28.24
CA GLN A 57 5.13 9.70 -28.64
C GLN A 57 5.75 10.75 -27.71
N PRO A 58 6.37 11.82 -28.24
CA PRO A 58 7.01 12.86 -27.43
C PRO A 58 6.03 13.60 -26.49
N ALA A 59 4.77 13.71 -26.90
CA ALA A 59 3.69 14.28 -26.06
C ALA A 59 3.34 13.41 -24.83
N LEU A 60 3.69 12.12 -24.84
CA LEU A 60 3.31 11.13 -23.82
C LEU A 60 4.53 10.55 -23.08
N HIS A 61 5.61 11.33 -22.95
CA HIS A 61 6.83 10.87 -22.24
C HIS A 61 6.55 10.37 -20.82
N TRP A 62 5.56 10.94 -20.12
CA TRP A 62 5.11 10.53 -18.78
C TRP A 62 4.62 9.08 -18.72
N VAL A 63 4.13 8.51 -19.84
CA VAL A 63 3.75 7.10 -19.95
C VAL A 63 4.98 6.20 -19.78
N ASN A 64 6.14 6.63 -20.27
CA ASN A 64 7.38 5.89 -20.11
C ASN A 64 7.85 5.88 -18.65
N ASP A 65 7.68 6.98 -17.91
CA ASP A 65 7.98 7.04 -16.48
C ASP A 65 7.07 6.09 -15.67
N PHE A 66 5.79 5.98 -16.07
CA PHE A 66 4.84 5.04 -15.46
C PHE A 66 5.20 3.58 -15.79
N LEU A 67 5.72 3.34 -17.00
CA LEU A 67 6.21 2.03 -17.43
C LEU A 67 7.46 1.60 -16.64
N GLN A 68 8.42 2.52 -16.44
CA GLN A 68 9.63 2.28 -15.64
C GLN A 68 9.29 1.96 -14.17
N ASN A 69 8.31 2.67 -13.61
CA ASN A 69 7.82 2.45 -12.25
C ASN A 69 6.90 1.22 -12.11
N LYS A 70 6.70 0.44 -13.19
CA LYS A 70 5.91 -0.80 -13.21
C LYS A 70 4.42 -0.58 -12.86
N VAL A 71 3.88 0.62 -13.07
CA VAL A 71 2.45 0.94 -12.80
C VAL A 71 1.54 0.02 -13.61
N PHE A 72 1.77 -0.03 -14.94
CA PHE A 72 1.01 -0.87 -15.86
C PHE A 72 1.18 -2.37 -15.59
N HIS A 73 2.36 -2.78 -15.09
CA HIS A 73 2.58 -4.18 -14.73
C HIS A 73 1.70 -4.59 -13.55
N ARG A 74 1.59 -3.73 -12.53
CA ARG A 74 0.74 -3.95 -11.34
C ARG A 74 -0.75 -3.90 -11.68
N LEU A 75 -1.15 -2.98 -12.56
CA LEU A 75 -2.53 -2.93 -13.08
C LEU A 75 -2.89 -4.22 -13.84
N ALA A 76 -2.00 -4.74 -14.67
CA ALA A 76 -2.25 -6.00 -15.39
C ALA A 76 -2.37 -7.22 -14.46
N GLN A 77 -1.78 -7.17 -13.27
CA GLN A 77 -1.92 -8.24 -12.26
C GLN A 77 -3.28 -8.25 -11.58
N ILE A 78 -4.09 -7.20 -11.74
CA ILE A 78 -5.48 -7.16 -11.27
C ILE A 78 -6.37 -8.05 -12.15
N THR A 79 -6.07 -8.16 -13.45
CA THR A 79 -6.92 -8.86 -14.43
C THR A 79 -7.23 -10.32 -14.08
N PRO A 80 -6.26 -11.20 -13.75
CA PRO A 80 -6.57 -12.57 -13.37
C PRO A 80 -7.55 -12.65 -12.20
N SER A 81 -7.42 -11.72 -11.24
CA SER A 81 -8.28 -11.69 -10.05
C SER A 81 -9.71 -11.26 -10.36
N LEU A 82 -9.90 -10.32 -11.30
CA LEU A 82 -11.21 -9.95 -11.79
C LEU A 82 -11.86 -11.10 -12.57
N VAL A 83 -11.09 -11.77 -13.44
CA VAL A 83 -11.59 -12.95 -14.18
C VAL A 83 -12.04 -14.04 -13.21
N LEU A 84 -11.30 -14.26 -12.12
CA LEU A 84 -11.67 -15.21 -11.09
C LEU A 84 -13.02 -14.82 -10.45
N GLN A 85 -13.20 -13.55 -10.04
CA GLN A 85 -14.46 -13.10 -9.44
C GLN A 85 -15.68 -13.28 -10.34
N PHE A 86 -15.60 -12.88 -11.60
CA PHE A 86 -16.71 -13.04 -12.54
C PHE A 86 -16.91 -14.51 -12.92
N GLY A 87 -15.81 -15.26 -13.10
CA GLY A 87 -15.82 -16.66 -13.47
C GLY A 87 -16.42 -17.57 -12.40
N LEU A 88 -16.23 -17.26 -11.12
CA LEU A 88 -16.71 -18.10 -10.01
C LEU A 88 -18.22 -18.33 -10.05
N ASN A 89 -18.99 -17.35 -10.55
CA ASN A 89 -20.43 -17.46 -10.71
C ASN A 89 -20.86 -18.40 -11.85
N LEU A 90 -19.94 -18.75 -12.77
CA LEU A 90 -20.20 -19.70 -13.86
C LEU A 90 -19.87 -21.15 -13.47
N VAL A 91 -19.32 -21.39 -12.28
CA VAL A 91 -18.97 -22.75 -11.83
C VAL A 91 -20.19 -23.39 -11.13
N PRO A 92 -20.78 -24.45 -11.69
CA PRO A 92 -21.88 -25.17 -11.04
C PRO A 92 -21.41 -25.96 -9.82
N ASP A 93 -22.34 -26.22 -8.90
CA ASP A 93 -22.18 -27.08 -7.71
C ASP A 93 -21.20 -26.62 -6.62
N LEU A 94 -20.75 -25.35 -6.64
CA LEU A 94 -20.00 -24.80 -5.52
C LEU A 94 -20.92 -24.44 -4.34
N SER A 95 -20.56 -24.91 -3.15
CA SER A 95 -21.21 -24.46 -1.91
C SER A 95 -21.12 -22.93 -1.80
N LYS A 96 -22.21 -22.30 -1.35
CA LYS A 96 -22.29 -20.85 -1.12
C LYS A 96 -21.15 -20.34 -0.24
N THR A 97 -20.70 -21.14 0.74
CA THR A 97 -19.57 -20.82 1.61
C THR A 97 -18.25 -20.78 0.85
N SER A 98 -18.00 -21.74 -0.03
CA SER A 98 -16.78 -21.80 -0.86
C SER A 98 -16.75 -20.70 -1.91
N LEU A 99 -17.90 -20.38 -2.51
CA LEU A 99 -18.05 -19.25 -3.43
C LEU A 99 -17.70 -17.93 -2.75
N ASN A 100 -18.28 -17.66 -1.58
CA ASN A 100 -18.00 -16.44 -0.83
C ASN A 100 -16.53 -16.37 -0.40
N PHE A 101 -15.98 -17.48 0.11
CA PHE A 101 -14.58 -17.51 0.52
C PHE A 101 -13.63 -17.26 -0.65
N LEU A 102 -13.82 -17.94 -1.78
CA LEU A 102 -12.96 -17.80 -2.96
C LEU A 102 -13.13 -16.43 -3.64
N GLY A 103 -14.35 -15.90 -3.64
CA GLY A 103 -14.66 -14.53 -4.07
C GLY A 103 -13.96 -13.48 -3.20
N ASN A 104 -14.01 -13.64 -1.87
CA ASN A 104 -13.34 -12.76 -0.92
C ASN A 104 -11.81 -12.82 -1.05
N VAL A 105 -11.25 -14.00 -1.30
CA VAL A 105 -9.82 -14.16 -1.59
C VAL A 105 -9.44 -13.42 -2.89
N ALA A 106 -10.22 -13.59 -3.96
CA ALA A 106 -9.99 -12.89 -5.22
C ALA A 106 -10.13 -11.36 -5.07
N LEU A 107 -11.16 -10.89 -4.36
CA LEU A 107 -11.32 -9.47 -4.03
C LEU A 107 -10.11 -8.93 -3.25
N SER A 108 -9.61 -9.71 -2.29
CA SER A 108 -8.42 -9.35 -1.50
C SER A 108 -7.16 -9.22 -2.35
N PHE A 109 -6.94 -10.13 -3.30
CA PHE A 109 -5.85 -10.00 -4.29
C PHE A 109 -6.02 -8.77 -5.18
N THR A 110 -7.26 -8.44 -5.56
CA THR A 110 -7.56 -7.23 -6.35
C THR A 110 -7.15 -5.98 -5.58
N PHE A 111 -7.54 -5.86 -4.31
CA PHE A 111 -7.14 -4.75 -3.46
C PHE A 111 -5.63 -4.68 -3.27
N LEU A 112 -4.96 -5.82 -3.09
CA LEU A 112 -3.50 -5.89 -2.97
C LEU A 112 -2.80 -5.34 -4.22
N PHE A 113 -3.18 -5.79 -5.42
CA PHE A 113 -2.57 -5.31 -6.65
C PHE A 113 -2.93 -3.85 -6.96
N LEU A 114 -4.14 -3.40 -6.61
CA LEU A 114 -4.53 -2.00 -6.68
C LEU A 114 -3.66 -1.12 -5.76
N LEU A 115 -3.46 -1.55 -4.51
CA LEU A 115 -2.61 -0.86 -3.54
C LEU A 115 -1.18 -0.72 -4.04
N LEU A 116 -0.64 -1.82 -4.59
CA LEU A 116 0.66 -1.82 -5.22
C LEU A 116 0.69 -0.89 -6.44
N ALA A 117 -0.35 -0.89 -7.29
CA ALA A 117 -0.42 -0.03 -8.46
C ALA A 117 -0.43 1.47 -8.09
N VAL A 118 -1.22 1.86 -7.08
CA VAL A 118 -1.25 3.24 -6.58
C VAL A 118 0.09 3.63 -5.97
N SER A 119 0.74 2.75 -5.20
CA SER A 119 2.08 3.01 -4.67
C SER A 119 3.13 3.19 -5.79
N ALA A 120 3.06 2.39 -6.85
CA ALA A 120 3.92 2.57 -8.02
C ALA A 120 3.63 3.88 -8.75
N LEU A 121 2.36 4.27 -8.86
CA LEU A 121 1.95 5.54 -9.46
C LEU A 121 2.52 6.72 -8.68
N LEU A 122 2.44 6.69 -7.34
CA LEU A 122 3.03 7.71 -6.48
C LEU A 122 4.56 7.81 -6.64
N ASN A 123 5.26 6.69 -6.88
CA ASN A 123 6.69 6.74 -7.22
C ASN A 123 6.92 7.40 -8.58
N ALA A 124 6.13 7.04 -9.59
CA ALA A 124 6.26 7.64 -10.91
C ALA A 124 6.04 9.15 -10.88
N LEU A 125 5.04 9.61 -10.14
CA LEU A 125 4.77 11.04 -9.93
C LEU A 125 5.91 11.72 -9.16
N LEU A 126 6.49 11.07 -8.16
CA LEU A 126 7.64 11.59 -7.44
C LEU A 126 8.88 11.72 -8.35
N ASP A 127 9.14 10.73 -9.21
CA ASP A 127 10.25 10.75 -10.16
C ASP A 127 10.08 11.86 -11.20
N ILE A 128 8.86 12.07 -11.69
CA ILE A 128 8.53 13.19 -12.60
C ILE A 128 8.74 14.52 -11.88
N TYR A 129 8.25 14.65 -10.65
CA TYR A 129 8.44 15.86 -9.84
C TYR A 129 9.92 16.15 -9.60
N ALA A 130 10.71 15.13 -9.26
CA ALA A 130 12.13 15.24 -8.95
C ALA A 130 12.98 15.78 -10.12
N ARG A 131 12.51 15.68 -11.36
CA ARG A 131 13.19 16.22 -12.56
C ARG A 131 12.91 17.72 -12.79
N THR A 132 11.96 18.30 -12.07
CA THR A 132 11.56 19.71 -12.23
C THR A 132 12.49 20.62 -11.41
N GLU A 133 12.78 21.83 -11.91
CA GLU A 133 13.61 22.85 -11.21
C GLU A 133 13.15 23.10 -9.76
N HIS A 134 11.83 23.05 -9.51
CA HIS A 134 11.18 23.21 -8.21
C HIS A 134 11.57 22.15 -7.17
N ALA A 135 11.94 20.93 -7.59
CA ALA A 135 12.33 19.86 -6.67
C ALA A 135 13.71 20.07 -6.03
N ARG A 136 14.54 20.97 -6.59
CA ARG A 136 15.86 21.30 -6.03
C ARG A 136 15.75 22.07 -4.70
N THR A 137 14.67 22.82 -4.51
CA THR A 137 14.46 23.65 -3.31
C THR A 137 13.44 23.05 -2.34
N ARG A 138 12.55 22.16 -2.80
CA ARG A 138 11.58 21.45 -1.94
C ARG A 138 11.49 19.97 -2.28
N SER A 139 12.07 19.12 -1.43
CA SER A 139 11.88 17.68 -1.53
C SER A 139 10.52 17.27 -0.95
N ILE A 140 9.68 16.63 -1.77
CA ILE A 140 8.38 16.09 -1.34
C ILE A 140 8.43 14.59 -0.99
N LYS A 141 9.63 13.98 -1.02
CA LYS A 141 9.80 12.54 -0.81
C LYS A 141 9.23 12.08 0.54
N GLY A 142 9.43 12.87 1.59
CA GLY A 142 8.90 12.58 2.93
C GLY A 142 7.36 12.51 2.95
N TYR A 143 6.69 13.48 2.31
CA TYR A 143 5.23 13.52 2.23
C TYR A 143 4.67 12.34 1.43
N VAL A 144 5.28 12.00 0.29
CA VAL A 144 4.87 10.83 -0.50
C VAL A 144 5.06 9.54 0.30
N GLN A 145 6.13 9.44 1.08
CA GLN A 145 6.37 8.27 1.93
C GLN A 145 5.35 8.14 3.06
N LEU A 146 4.98 9.25 3.71
CA LEU A 146 3.90 9.28 4.71
C LEU A 146 2.55 8.89 4.08
N ALA A 147 2.22 9.44 2.92
CA ALA A 147 1.00 9.09 2.20
C ALA A 147 0.94 7.59 1.85
N LYS A 148 2.09 7.00 1.46
CA LYS A 148 2.20 5.56 1.21
C LYS A 148 2.01 4.73 2.46
N MET A 149 2.60 5.11 3.59
CA MET A 149 2.40 4.42 4.86
C MET A 149 0.91 4.38 5.22
N VAL A 150 0.24 5.54 5.14
CA VAL A 150 -1.19 5.65 5.40
C VAL A 150 -1.97 4.74 4.44
N LEU A 151 -1.67 4.79 3.14
CA LEU A 151 -2.29 3.95 2.13
C LEU A 151 -2.10 2.45 2.43
N TYR A 152 -0.90 2.00 2.83
CA TYR A 152 -0.64 0.61 3.20
C TYR A 152 -1.43 0.17 4.43
N VAL A 153 -1.55 1.02 5.45
CA VAL A 153 -2.36 0.72 6.65
C VAL A 153 -3.82 0.53 6.28
N PHE A 154 -4.42 1.48 5.55
CA PHE A 154 -5.82 1.36 5.11
C PHE A 154 -6.02 0.16 4.17
N GLY A 155 -5.09 -0.06 3.24
CA GLY A 155 -5.11 -1.19 2.32
C GLY A 155 -5.08 -2.54 3.05
N ALA A 156 -4.22 -2.68 4.05
CA ALA A 156 -4.13 -3.89 4.86
C ALA A 156 -5.45 -4.14 5.63
N ILE A 157 -6.06 -3.11 6.21
CA ILE A 157 -7.34 -3.21 6.90
C ILE A 157 -8.44 -3.67 5.94
N ILE A 158 -8.52 -3.09 4.73
CA ILE A 158 -9.51 -3.50 3.72
C ILE A 158 -9.31 -4.97 3.33
N ILE A 159 -8.07 -5.40 3.07
CA ILE A 159 -7.75 -6.78 2.71
C ILE A 159 -8.19 -7.75 3.83
N VAL A 160 -7.83 -7.47 5.08
CA VAL A 160 -8.20 -8.31 6.22
C VAL A 160 -9.72 -8.33 6.42
N ALA A 161 -10.38 -7.18 6.29
CA ALA A 161 -11.83 -7.06 6.39
C ALA A 161 -12.55 -7.92 5.34
N THR A 162 -12.09 -7.86 4.08
CA THR A 162 -12.62 -8.69 2.99
C THR A 162 -12.41 -10.18 3.26
N LEU A 163 -11.24 -10.59 3.77
CA LEU A 163 -10.97 -12.00 4.08
C LEU A 163 -11.86 -12.57 5.20
N ILE A 164 -12.14 -11.77 6.24
CA ILE A 164 -12.97 -12.19 7.39
C ILE A 164 -14.46 -11.94 7.12
N ASP A 165 -14.81 -11.42 5.94
CA ASP A 165 -16.19 -11.09 5.55
C ASP A 165 -16.85 -10.09 6.53
N ARG A 166 -16.07 -9.09 6.97
CA ARG A 166 -16.50 -8.02 7.88
C ARG A 166 -16.30 -6.66 7.23
N SER A 167 -17.06 -5.67 7.71
CA SER A 167 -16.90 -4.32 7.18
C SER A 167 -15.55 -3.73 7.61
N PRO A 168 -14.80 -3.09 6.70
CA PRO A 168 -13.53 -2.43 7.04
C PRO A 168 -13.70 -1.36 8.12
N LEU A 169 -14.87 -0.70 8.15
CA LEU A 169 -15.21 0.31 9.14
C LEU A 169 -15.30 -0.26 10.55
N LEU A 170 -15.78 -1.49 10.72
CA LEU A 170 -15.80 -2.15 12.04
C LEU A 170 -14.39 -2.42 12.55
N LEU A 171 -13.49 -2.91 11.69
CA LEU A 171 -12.10 -3.13 12.07
C LEU A 171 -11.39 -1.81 12.38
N LEU A 172 -11.60 -0.79 11.55
CA LEU A 172 -11.03 0.54 11.76
C LEU A 172 -11.56 1.18 13.06
N SER A 173 -12.85 1.02 13.35
CA SER A 173 -13.46 1.49 14.59
C SER A 173 -12.88 0.77 15.81
N GLY A 174 -12.73 -0.55 15.76
CA GLY A 174 -12.11 -1.32 16.84
C GLY A 174 -10.65 -0.92 17.09
N LEU A 175 -9.86 -0.80 16.01
CA LEU A 175 -8.46 -0.38 16.10
C LEU A 175 -8.34 1.08 16.60
N GLY A 176 -9.24 1.96 16.15
CA GLY A 176 -9.33 3.34 16.58
C GLY A 176 -9.72 3.46 18.06
N ALA A 177 -10.68 2.65 18.52
CA ALA A 177 -11.08 2.60 19.93
C ALA A 177 -9.92 2.12 20.82
N MET A 178 -9.24 1.04 20.44
CA MET A 178 -8.04 0.58 21.16
C MET A 178 -6.95 1.64 21.17
N SER A 179 -6.70 2.31 20.05
CA SER A 179 -5.71 3.40 19.95
C SER A 179 -6.09 4.59 20.85
N ALA A 180 -7.38 4.93 20.93
CA ALA A 180 -7.86 6.00 21.81
C ALA A 180 -7.69 5.64 23.30
N VAL A 181 -7.96 4.38 23.67
CA VAL A 181 -7.72 3.89 25.03
C VAL A 181 -6.23 3.91 25.37
N ILE A 182 -5.37 3.45 24.46
CA ILE A 182 -3.90 3.51 24.63
C ILE A 182 -3.45 4.97 24.79
N LEU A 183 -3.95 5.87 23.94
CA LEU A 183 -3.65 7.31 24.04
C LEU A 183 -4.10 7.89 25.38
N LEU A 184 -5.27 7.47 25.89
CA LEU A 184 -5.78 7.89 27.18
C LEU A 184 -4.89 7.42 28.34
N VAL A 185 -4.43 6.16 28.30
CA VAL A 185 -3.54 5.59 29.32
C VAL A 185 -2.16 6.25 29.32
N TYR A 186 -1.62 6.57 28.14
CA TYR A 186 -0.30 7.18 28.00
C TYR A 186 -0.32 8.70 27.83
N LYS A 187 -1.45 9.35 28.06
CA LYS A 187 -1.63 10.79 27.82
C LYS A 187 -0.56 11.63 28.53
N ASP A 188 -0.31 11.35 29.81
CA ASP A 188 0.64 12.13 30.63
C ASP A 188 2.09 11.88 30.21
N THR A 189 2.41 10.65 29.79
CA THR A 189 3.71 10.31 29.21
C THR A 189 3.94 11.04 27.89
N LEU A 190 2.92 11.09 27.01
CA LEU A 190 2.99 11.81 25.74
C LEU A 190 3.15 13.33 25.96
N LEU A 191 2.43 13.91 26.93
CA LEU A 191 2.58 15.32 27.30
C LEU A 191 3.99 15.64 27.82
N SER A 192 4.55 14.76 28.66
CA SER A 192 5.93 14.92 29.17
C SER A 192 6.98 14.80 28.05
N PHE A 193 6.76 13.90 27.09
CA PHE A 193 7.61 13.78 25.90
C PHE A 193 7.56 15.04 25.03
N VAL A 194 6.36 15.55 24.73
CA VAL A 194 6.19 16.78 23.95
C VAL A 194 6.81 17.98 24.68
N ALA A 195 6.63 18.08 26.00
CA ALA A 195 7.26 19.12 26.80
C ALA A 195 8.80 19.05 26.73
N SER A 196 9.39 17.85 26.81
CA SER A 196 10.84 17.66 26.66
C SER A 196 11.36 18.03 25.27
N VAL A 197 10.65 17.65 24.20
CA VAL A 197 11.00 18.04 22.82
C VAL A 197 10.86 19.54 22.61
N GLN A 198 9.81 20.17 23.16
CA GLN A 198 9.63 21.61 23.10
C GLN A 198 10.72 22.36 23.87
N LEU A 199 11.11 21.90 25.06
CA LEU A 199 12.22 22.47 25.84
C LEU A 199 13.55 22.34 25.10
N THR A 200 13.81 21.21 24.43
CA THR A 200 15.04 21.00 23.64
C THR A 200 15.02 21.78 22.32
N SER A 201 13.84 22.04 21.76
CA SER A 201 13.69 22.84 20.53
C SER A 201 13.63 24.35 20.79
N ASN A 202 13.28 24.77 22.01
CA ASN A 202 13.46 26.12 22.53
C ASN A 202 14.80 26.19 23.27
N ASP A 203 15.90 26.22 22.51
CA ASP A 203 17.14 26.83 22.98
C ASP A 203 16.82 28.29 23.34
N MET A 204 16.45 28.56 24.60
CA MET A 204 16.43 29.94 25.10
C MET A 204 17.85 30.47 25.33
N LEU A 205 18.88 29.62 25.29
CA LEU A 205 20.29 29.97 25.40
C LEU A 205 21.17 28.97 24.63
N ARG A 206 22.05 29.49 23.77
CA ARG A 206 23.08 28.68 23.10
C ARG A 206 24.38 28.74 23.90
N VAL A 207 25.21 27.71 23.76
CA VAL A 207 26.60 27.76 24.24
C VAL A 207 27.30 28.94 23.53
N GLY A 208 27.74 29.95 24.30
CA GLY A 208 28.33 31.21 23.80
C GLY A 208 27.53 32.49 24.07
N ASP A 209 26.33 32.40 24.65
CA ASP A 209 25.59 33.59 25.12
C ASP A 209 26.17 34.07 26.47
N TRP A 210 26.46 35.38 26.58
CA TRP A 210 26.91 36.01 27.83
C TRP A 210 25.74 36.09 28.81
N ILE A 211 25.91 35.53 30.01
CA ILE A 211 24.87 35.50 31.04
C ILE A 211 25.43 36.18 32.29
N GLU A 212 24.82 37.30 32.67
CA GLU A 212 25.10 37.97 33.94
C GLU A 212 24.02 37.58 34.95
N MET A 213 24.42 36.99 36.09
CA MET A 213 23.51 36.68 37.20
C MET A 213 23.90 37.49 38.45
N PRO A 214 23.35 38.72 38.62
CA PRO A 214 23.78 39.66 39.66
C PRO A 214 23.56 39.17 41.09
N GLN A 215 22.68 38.18 41.28
CA GLN A 215 22.35 37.63 42.61
C GLN A 215 23.39 36.66 43.16
N VAL A 216 24.26 36.10 42.29
CA VAL A 216 25.30 35.11 42.68
C VAL A 216 26.71 35.52 42.25
N GLY A 217 26.88 36.71 41.64
CA GLY A 217 28.19 37.25 41.27
C GLY A 217 28.93 36.45 40.20
N ALA A 218 28.19 35.72 39.35
CA ALA A 218 28.75 34.99 38.23
C ALA A 218 28.69 35.87 36.97
N ASP A 219 29.87 36.17 36.42
CA ASP A 219 30.09 36.88 35.17
C ASP A 219 31.08 36.08 34.33
N GLY A 220 30.85 35.93 33.03
CA GLY A 220 31.72 35.13 32.15
C GLY A 220 31.00 34.11 31.28
N ASP A 221 31.77 33.42 30.44
CA ASP A 221 31.23 32.61 29.36
C ASP A 221 30.73 31.24 29.87
N VAL A 222 29.60 30.79 29.32
CA VAL A 222 29.02 29.49 29.63
C VAL A 222 29.82 28.39 28.92
N VAL A 223 30.46 27.54 29.71
CA VAL A 223 31.31 26.44 29.20
C VAL A 223 30.52 25.14 29.03
N ASP A 224 29.47 24.91 29.83
CA ASP A 224 28.70 23.67 29.80
C ASP A 224 27.29 23.83 30.42
N ILE A 225 26.30 23.14 29.85
CA ILE A 225 24.90 23.13 30.31
C ILE A 225 24.41 21.68 30.45
N THR A 226 23.96 21.34 31.65
CA THR A 226 23.25 20.07 31.95
C THR A 226 21.86 20.36 32.54
N LEU A 227 21.01 19.33 32.63
CA LEU A 227 19.59 19.45 33.02
C LEU A 227 19.31 20.26 34.30
N HIS A 228 20.27 20.37 35.22
CA HIS A 228 20.11 21.05 36.51
C HIS A 228 21.32 21.90 36.89
N THR A 229 22.28 22.13 35.99
CA THR A 229 23.51 22.86 36.32
C THR A 229 24.09 23.56 35.11
N VAL A 230 24.49 24.81 35.32
CA VAL A 230 25.23 25.63 34.35
C VAL A 230 26.62 25.87 34.92
N LYS A 231 27.67 25.59 34.14
CA LYS A 231 29.07 25.89 34.50
C LYS A 231 29.52 27.14 33.77
N VAL A 232 30.00 28.12 34.52
CA VAL A 232 30.46 29.42 34.00
C VAL A 232 31.96 29.54 34.25
N GLN A 233 32.71 30.01 33.25
CA GLN A 233 34.12 30.36 33.37
C GLN A 233 34.25 31.87 33.54
N ASN A 234 34.60 32.28 34.76
CA ASN A 234 34.77 33.68 35.11
C ASN A 234 36.13 34.20 34.59
N HIS A 235 36.14 35.36 33.96
CA HIS A 235 37.37 36.04 33.56
C HIS A 235 37.76 37.04 34.68
N PRO A 236 39.00 36.98 35.20
CA PRO A 236 39.46 37.88 36.25
C PRO A 236 39.54 39.34 35.80
#